data_AF-A0A1G3AHP9-F1
#
_entry.id   AF-A0A1G3AHP9-F1
#
_cell.length_a   1.000
_cell.length_b   1.000
_cell.length_c   1.000
_cell.angle_alpha   90.00
_cell.angle_beta   90.00
_cell.angle_gamma   90.00
#
_symmetry.space_group_name_H-M   'P 1'
#
loop_
_entity.id
_entity.type
_entity.pdbx_description
1 polymer ?
#
loop_
_entity_poly.entity_id
_entity_poly.type
_entity_poly.pdbx_seq_one_letter_code
_entity_poly.pdbx_strand_id
1 'polypeptide(L)'
;MVRSAFLAGMVFGVFGLLINSGFAEEESKKEKSELAKIMAEIDKNYKAVEQISGYYKYSDNDWKLIAESSSAIVELAKVVISKFPRPDDKKYQDLNKTMLVEAEKMYEVTNNKSEKGALEDAQWQVRRLRQTCAVCHKHLGIHLYPQLYPGKKDESQQGQVEIPAPKEANGEDNKVPKDW
;
A
#
# COMPACT_ATOMS: atom_id res chain seq x y z
N MET A 1 59.04 -0.28 53.51
CA MET A 1 59.36 -0.84 52.19
C MET A 1 58.71 0.03 51.13
N VAL A 2 59.51 0.42 50.14
CA VAL A 2 59.18 1.30 49.00
C VAL A 2 58.50 0.51 47.90
N ARG A 3 57.54 1.15 47.20
CA ARG A 3 57.21 1.08 45.75
C ARG A 3 55.95 1.95 45.57
N SER A 4 55.99 3.17 45.00
CA SER A 4 56.28 3.53 43.58
C SER A 4 55.43 2.64 42.66
N ALA A 5 54.54 3.11 41.77
CA ALA A 5 54.72 4.17 40.77
C ALA A 5 53.49 4.20 39.81
N PHE A 6 53.23 5.39 39.24
CA PHE A 6 52.85 5.67 37.83
C PHE A 6 51.39 5.53 37.29
N LEU A 7 50.85 6.72 36.97
CA LEU A 7 50.21 7.20 35.73
C LEU A 7 49.87 6.19 34.60
N ALA A 8 48.60 6.25 34.13
CA ALA A 8 48.13 6.30 32.73
C ALA A 8 46.60 6.05 32.77
N GLY A 9 45.69 6.92 32.33
CA GLY A 9 45.69 7.60 31.04
C GLY A 9 45.24 6.63 29.95
N MET A 10 43.94 6.33 29.81
CA MET A 10 43.41 5.91 28.51
C MET A 10 41.91 6.10 28.38
N VAL A 11 41.59 7.06 27.51
CA VAL A 11 40.34 7.27 26.80
C VAL A 11 39.88 5.95 26.20
N PHE A 12 38.78 5.39 26.69
CA PHE A 12 38.06 4.32 25.99
C PHE A 12 36.85 4.89 25.27
N GLY A 13 37.09 5.22 24.00
CA GLY A 13 36.26 4.78 22.89
C GLY A 13 34.82 5.26 22.84
N VAL A 14 34.62 6.52 22.48
CA VAL A 14 33.50 6.89 21.60
C VAL A 14 33.89 6.43 20.19
N PHE A 15 33.72 5.14 19.90
CA PHE A 15 33.90 4.60 18.55
C PHE A 15 32.89 3.48 18.35
N GLY A 16 31.95 3.68 17.43
CA GLY A 16 31.09 2.61 16.91
C GLY A 16 29.61 2.92 16.81
N LEU A 17 29.20 4.09 16.29
CA LEU A 17 27.78 4.34 15.96
C LEU A 17 27.58 5.03 14.60
N LEU A 18 28.50 4.84 13.64
CA LEU A 18 28.41 5.49 12.32
C LEU A 18 28.53 4.57 11.10
N ILE A 19 28.35 3.25 11.23
CA ILE A 19 28.45 2.33 10.07
C ILE A 19 27.07 1.75 9.65
N ASN A 20 26.01 1.88 10.45
CA ASN A 20 24.72 1.25 10.13
C ASN A 20 23.73 2.10 9.30
N SER A 21 23.98 3.39 9.09
CA SER A 21 23.04 4.24 8.34
C SER A 21 23.07 3.98 6.83
N GLY A 22 24.24 3.71 6.24
CA GLY A 22 24.39 3.50 4.80
C GLY A 22 23.71 2.24 4.27
N PHE A 23 23.85 1.11 4.98
CA PHE A 23 23.22 -0.15 4.60
C PHE A 23 21.70 -0.13 4.78
N ALA A 24 21.20 0.44 5.89
CA ALA A 24 19.77 0.58 6.12
C ALA A 24 19.10 1.51 5.08
N GLU A 25 19.81 2.56 4.63
CA GLU A 25 19.31 3.47 3.60
C GLU A 25 19.30 2.83 2.20
N GLU A 26 20.31 2.01 1.87
CA GLU A 26 20.39 1.28 0.60
C GLU A 26 19.34 0.17 0.51
N GLU A 27 19.12 -0.57 1.59
CA GLU A 27 18.09 -1.60 1.71
C GLU A 27 16.68 -1.00 1.60
N SER A 28 16.42 0.14 2.26
CA SER A 28 15.16 0.88 2.15
C SER A 28 14.89 1.41 0.72
N LYS A 29 15.92 1.89 0.02
CA LYS A 29 15.78 2.34 -1.38
C LYS A 29 15.46 1.19 -2.33
N LYS A 30 16.08 0.03 -2.12
CA LYS A 30 15.81 -1.18 -2.92
C LYS A 30 14.40 -1.70 -2.68
N GLU A 31 13.97 -1.79 -1.42
CA GLU A 31 12.61 -2.18 -1.05
C GLU A 31 11.55 -1.28 -1.69
N LYS A 32 11.74 0.05 -1.62
CA LYS A 32 10.83 1.02 -2.28
C LYS A 32 10.77 0.83 -3.79
N SER A 33 11.89 0.51 -4.44
CA SER A 33 11.95 0.24 -5.88
C SER A 33 11.21 -1.04 -6.27
N GLU A 34 11.32 -2.10 -5.46
CA GLU A 34 10.62 -3.36 -5.70
C GLU A 34 9.11 -3.24 -5.47
N LEU A 35 8.69 -2.60 -4.37
CA LEU A 35 7.28 -2.32 -4.10
C LEU A 35 6.66 -1.46 -5.21
N ALA A 36 7.36 -0.43 -5.68
CA ALA A 36 6.88 0.44 -6.76
C ALA A 36 6.63 -0.34 -8.07
N LYS A 37 7.50 -1.28 -8.41
CA LYS A 37 7.31 -2.15 -9.59
C LYS A 37 6.08 -3.04 -9.46
N ILE A 38 5.87 -3.64 -8.28
CA ILE A 38 4.68 -4.46 -8.02
C ILE A 38 3.41 -3.63 -8.11
N MET A 39 3.40 -2.44 -7.51
CA MET A 39 2.26 -1.52 -7.58
C MET A 39 1.97 -1.06 -9.01
N ALA A 40 3.00 -0.85 -9.84
CA ALA A 40 2.84 -0.53 -11.26
C ALA A 40 2.20 -1.68 -12.05
N GLU A 41 2.56 -2.94 -11.77
CA GLU A 41 1.92 -4.10 -12.41
C GLU A 41 0.47 -4.30 -11.93
N ILE A 42 0.17 -4.02 -10.65
CA ILE A 42 -1.21 -4.00 -10.15
C ILE A 42 -2.03 -2.92 -10.88
N ASP A 43 -1.51 -1.70 -10.98
CA ASP A 43 -2.17 -0.58 -11.68
C ASP A 43 -2.42 -0.89 -13.16
N LYS A 44 -1.45 -1.51 -13.84
CA LYS A 44 -1.59 -1.95 -15.23
C LYS A 44 -2.73 -2.96 -15.40
N ASN A 45 -2.80 -3.99 -14.56
CA ASN A 45 -3.87 -4.98 -14.61
C ASN A 45 -5.24 -4.36 -14.26
N TYR A 46 -5.28 -3.48 -13.27
CA TYR A 46 -6.49 -2.74 -12.92
C TYR A 46 -6.98 -1.87 -14.09
N LYS A 47 -6.09 -1.11 -14.74
CA LYS A 47 -6.44 -0.26 -15.88
C LYS A 47 -6.96 -1.07 -17.07
N ALA A 48 -6.43 -2.27 -17.30
CA ALA A 48 -6.91 -3.14 -18.37
C ALA A 48 -8.39 -3.52 -18.16
N VAL A 49 -8.79 -3.88 -16.93
CA VAL A 49 -10.20 -4.19 -16.62
C VAL A 49 -11.07 -2.93 -16.51
N GLU A 50 -10.52 -1.81 -16.03
CA GLU A 50 -11.23 -0.53 -15.96
C GLU A 50 -11.67 -0.05 -17.34
N GLN A 51 -10.82 -0.20 -18.36
CA GLN A 51 -11.12 0.19 -19.74
C GLN A 51 -12.39 -0.47 -20.31
N ILE A 52 -12.63 -1.73 -19.95
CA ILE A 52 -13.78 -2.49 -20.44
C ILE A 52 -14.98 -2.45 -19.48
N SER A 53 -14.80 -1.97 -18.25
CA SER A 53 -15.82 -2.00 -17.18
C SER A 53 -17.13 -1.25 -17.49
N GLY A 54 -17.15 -0.41 -18.52
CA GLY A 54 -18.34 0.31 -18.98
C GLY A 54 -19.12 -0.37 -20.10
N TYR A 55 -18.67 -1.52 -20.62
CA TYR A 55 -19.33 -2.16 -21.75
C TYR A 55 -20.68 -2.77 -21.38
N TYR A 56 -21.63 -2.70 -22.31
CA TYR A 56 -22.97 -3.29 -22.16
C TYR A 56 -23.01 -4.80 -22.40
N LYS A 57 -21.91 -5.39 -22.90
CA LYS A 57 -21.72 -6.83 -23.09
C LYS A 57 -20.23 -7.16 -23.08
N TYR A 58 -19.88 -8.34 -22.61
CA TYR A 58 -18.53 -8.89 -22.67
C TYR A 58 -18.43 -10.03 -23.66
N SER A 59 -17.42 -9.97 -24.51
CA SER A 59 -16.96 -11.09 -25.32
C SER A 59 -16.19 -12.10 -24.47
N ASP A 60 -15.91 -13.29 -25.02
CA ASP A 60 -15.03 -14.25 -24.35
C ASP A 60 -13.63 -13.71 -24.09
N ASN A 61 -13.13 -12.82 -24.95
CA ASN A 61 -11.84 -12.16 -24.76
C ASN A 61 -11.87 -11.16 -23.60
N ASP A 62 -12.99 -10.45 -23.42
CA ASP A 62 -13.16 -9.52 -22.28
C ASP A 62 -13.22 -10.30 -20.96
N TRP A 63 -13.98 -11.40 -20.92
CA TRP A 63 -14.01 -12.29 -19.76
C TRP A 63 -12.64 -12.88 -19.43
N LYS A 64 -11.90 -13.30 -20.47
CA LYS A 64 -10.53 -13.78 -20.32
C LYS A 64 -9.61 -12.70 -19.76
N LEU A 65 -9.71 -11.46 -20.25
CA LEU A 65 -8.95 -10.33 -19.73
C LEU A 65 -9.23 -10.09 -18.26
N ILE A 66 -10.51 -10.09 -17.84
CA ILE A 66 -10.89 -9.94 -16.43
C ILE A 66 -10.27 -11.07 -15.59
N ALA A 67 -10.33 -12.31 -16.06
CA ALA A 67 -9.80 -13.47 -15.33
C ALA A 67 -8.27 -13.39 -15.18
N GLU A 68 -7.55 -13.08 -16.26
CA GLU A 68 -6.08 -12.97 -16.24
C GLU A 68 -5.61 -11.79 -15.37
N SER A 69 -6.24 -10.62 -15.52
CA SER A 69 -5.86 -9.45 -14.75
C SER A 69 -6.21 -9.56 -13.27
N SER A 70 -7.38 -10.12 -12.92
CA SER A 70 -7.74 -10.35 -11.50
C SER A 70 -6.81 -11.35 -10.84
N SER A 71 -6.51 -12.48 -11.51
CA SER A 71 -5.56 -13.48 -11.01
C SER A 71 -4.16 -12.89 -10.79
N ALA A 72 -3.67 -12.06 -11.74
CA ALA A 72 -2.40 -11.36 -11.57
C ALA A 72 -2.40 -10.42 -10.35
N ILE A 73 -3.47 -9.66 -10.14
CA ILE A 73 -3.60 -8.77 -8.97
C ILE A 73 -3.63 -9.58 -7.67
N VAL A 74 -4.31 -10.72 -7.63
CA VAL A 74 -4.35 -11.61 -6.45
C VAL A 74 -2.94 -12.06 -6.08
N GLU A 75 -2.15 -12.56 -7.04
CA GLU A 75 -0.79 -13.03 -6.78
C GLU A 75 0.13 -11.89 -6.35
N LEU A 76 0.05 -10.72 -7.01
CA LEU A 76 0.82 -9.54 -6.62
C LEU A 76 0.43 -9.03 -5.23
N ALA A 77 -0.86 -9.02 -4.89
CA ALA A 77 -1.34 -8.60 -3.57
C ALA A 77 -0.82 -9.52 -2.45
N LYS A 78 -0.79 -10.84 -2.67
CA LYS A 78 -0.16 -11.79 -1.73
C LYS A 78 1.33 -11.48 -1.52
N VAL A 79 2.05 -11.12 -2.58
CA VAL A 79 3.45 -10.68 -2.47
C VAL A 79 3.56 -9.39 -1.67
N VAL A 80 2.68 -8.40 -1.89
CA VAL A 80 2.67 -7.15 -1.11
C VAL A 80 2.50 -7.43 0.38
N ILE A 81 1.47 -8.21 0.74
CA ILE A 81 1.13 -8.53 2.14
C ILE A 81 2.28 -9.27 2.83
N SER A 82 2.94 -10.19 2.15
CA SER A 82 3.99 -11.02 2.74
C SER A 82 5.35 -10.34 2.82
N LYS A 83 5.75 -9.59 1.78
CA LYS A 83 7.09 -9.00 1.69
C LYS A 83 7.21 -7.59 2.21
N PHE A 84 6.12 -6.82 2.21
CA PHE A 84 6.14 -5.41 2.61
C PHE A 84 5.20 -5.13 3.79
N PRO A 85 5.26 -5.90 4.90
CA PRO A 85 4.41 -5.65 6.04
C PRO A 85 4.80 -4.34 6.74
N ARG A 86 3.79 -3.62 7.23
CA ARG A 86 3.95 -2.50 8.17
C ARG A 86 3.29 -2.87 9.49
N PRO A 87 4.01 -3.48 10.45
CA PRO A 87 3.41 -4.02 11.67
C PRO A 87 2.86 -2.93 12.61
N ASP A 88 3.37 -1.72 12.48
CA ASP A 88 2.94 -0.50 13.16
C ASP A 88 1.72 0.17 12.53
N ASP A 89 1.36 -0.20 11.29
CA ASP A 89 0.23 0.35 10.54
C ASP A 89 -0.84 -0.71 10.26
N LYS A 90 -1.68 -0.97 11.27
CA LYS A 90 -2.81 -1.91 11.16
C LYS A 90 -3.74 -1.56 9.99
N LYS A 91 -3.96 -0.27 9.71
CA LYS A 91 -4.87 0.15 8.65
C LYS A 91 -4.30 -0.17 7.27
N TYR A 92 -3.00 0.04 7.04
CA TYR A 92 -2.33 -0.44 5.83
C TYR A 92 -2.49 -1.95 5.64
N GLN A 93 -2.30 -2.74 6.70
CA GLN A 93 -2.43 -4.20 6.65
C GLN A 93 -3.86 -4.63 6.28
N ASP A 94 -4.87 -4.03 6.93
CA ASP A 94 -6.27 -4.33 6.67
C ASP A 94 -6.68 -3.92 5.24
N LEU A 95 -6.16 -2.79 4.73
CA LEU A 95 -6.44 -2.32 3.37
C LEU A 95 -5.80 -3.21 2.29
N ASN A 96 -4.56 -3.71 2.50
CA ASN A 96 -3.96 -4.68 1.58
C ASN A 96 -4.75 -6.00 1.55
N LYS A 97 -5.20 -6.49 2.70
CA LYS A 97 -6.09 -7.67 2.75
C LYS A 97 -7.41 -7.42 2.03
N THR A 98 -7.97 -6.22 2.17
CA THR A 98 -9.21 -5.85 1.46
C THR A 98 -8.99 -5.83 -0.06
N MET A 99 -7.88 -5.27 -0.54
CA MET A 99 -7.51 -5.32 -1.96
C MET A 99 -7.40 -6.76 -2.47
N LEU A 100 -6.75 -7.65 -1.71
CA LEU A 100 -6.68 -9.07 -2.04
C LEU A 100 -8.06 -9.70 -2.16
N VAL A 101 -8.92 -9.51 -1.16
CA VAL A 101 -10.28 -10.09 -1.13
C VAL A 101 -11.13 -9.59 -2.30
N GLU A 102 -11.12 -8.29 -2.61
CA GLU A 102 -11.92 -7.79 -3.73
C GLU A 102 -11.34 -8.21 -5.09
N ALA A 103 -10.01 -8.43 -5.20
CA ALA A 103 -9.41 -9.02 -6.39
C ALA A 103 -9.78 -10.51 -6.57
N GLU A 104 -9.83 -11.28 -5.49
CA GLU A 104 -10.29 -12.68 -5.50
C GLU A 104 -11.76 -12.78 -5.94
N LYS A 105 -12.63 -11.90 -5.42
CA LYS A 105 -14.03 -11.81 -5.86
C LYS A 105 -14.15 -11.42 -7.33
N MET A 106 -13.31 -10.49 -7.81
CA MET A 106 -13.28 -10.13 -9.22
C MET A 106 -12.92 -11.32 -10.11
N TYR A 107 -11.99 -12.16 -9.67
CA TYR A 107 -11.64 -13.40 -10.35
C TYR A 107 -12.79 -14.42 -10.30
N GLU A 108 -13.41 -14.60 -9.14
CA GLU A 108 -14.51 -15.55 -8.93
C GLU A 108 -15.70 -15.29 -9.86
N VAL A 109 -16.07 -14.03 -10.08
CA VAL A 109 -17.18 -13.68 -10.99
C VAL A 109 -16.95 -14.19 -12.41
N THR A 110 -15.70 -14.34 -12.85
CA THR A 110 -15.40 -14.87 -14.19
C THR A 110 -15.75 -16.34 -14.36
N ASN A 111 -15.81 -17.11 -13.27
CA ASN A 111 -16.28 -18.50 -13.27
C ASN A 111 -17.80 -18.58 -13.50
N ASN A 112 -18.52 -17.50 -13.16
CA ASN A 112 -19.97 -17.40 -13.27
C ASN A 112 -20.40 -16.62 -14.52
N LYS A 113 -19.52 -16.48 -15.52
CA LYS A 113 -19.76 -15.62 -16.71
C LYS A 113 -21.02 -15.95 -17.52
N SER A 114 -21.57 -17.16 -17.39
CA SER A 114 -22.81 -17.59 -18.04
C SER A 114 -24.08 -17.29 -17.25
N GLU A 115 -23.96 -16.84 -16.00
CA GLU A 115 -25.09 -16.57 -15.12
C GLU A 115 -25.73 -15.21 -15.42
N LYS A 116 -27.04 -15.11 -15.16
CA LYS A 116 -27.76 -13.85 -15.28
C LYS A 116 -27.27 -12.88 -14.20
N GLY A 117 -26.81 -11.69 -14.61
CA GLY A 117 -26.26 -10.68 -13.69
C GLY A 117 -24.72 -10.68 -13.63
N ALA A 118 -24.06 -11.65 -14.27
CA ALA A 118 -22.59 -11.77 -14.18
C ALA A 118 -21.86 -10.52 -14.71
N LEU A 119 -22.41 -9.86 -15.74
CA LEU A 119 -21.84 -8.62 -16.26
C LEU A 119 -21.87 -7.53 -15.21
N GLU A 120 -23.02 -7.32 -14.57
CA GLU A 120 -23.21 -6.31 -13.53
C GLU A 120 -22.32 -6.61 -12.31
N ASP A 121 -22.20 -7.88 -11.93
CA ASP A 121 -21.30 -8.33 -10.85
C ASP A 121 -19.84 -8.04 -11.19
N ALA A 122 -19.40 -8.31 -12.43
CA ALA A 122 -18.03 -8.04 -12.84
C ALA A 122 -17.72 -6.55 -12.82
N GLN A 123 -18.64 -5.72 -13.35
CA GLN A 123 -18.51 -4.28 -13.29
C GLN A 123 -18.53 -3.75 -11.84
N TRP A 124 -19.34 -4.35 -10.97
CA TRP A 124 -19.38 -4.03 -9.55
C TRP A 124 -18.03 -4.32 -8.88
N GLN A 125 -17.44 -5.50 -9.12
CA GLN A 125 -16.15 -5.86 -8.53
C GLN A 125 -15.01 -4.95 -9.00
N VAL A 126 -14.99 -4.52 -10.27
CA VAL A 126 -14.01 -3.53 -10.73
C VAL A 126 -14.13 -2.21 -9.94
N ARG A 127 -15.35 -1.75 -9.67
CA ARG A 127 -15.59 -0.53 -8.86
C ARG A 127 -15.17 -0.72 -7.40
N ARG A 128 -15.39 -1.90 -6.83
CA ARG A 128 -14.96 -2.22 -5.46
C ARG A 128 -13.45 -2.22 -5.34
N LEU A 129 -12.75 -2.85 -6.27
CA LEU A 129 -11.29 -2.83 -6.32
C LEU A 129 -10.77 -1.40 -6.41
N ARG A 130 -11.34 -0.55 -7.28
CA ARG A 130 -10.99 0.88 -7.35
C ARG A 130 -11.14 1.60 -6.00
N GLN A 131 -12.24 1.36 -5.28
CA GLN A 131 -12.50 1.97 -3.98
C GLN A 131 -11.42 1.57 -2.96
N THR A 132 -10.98 0.30 -2.96
CA THR A 132 -9.89 -0.15 -2.09
C THR A 132 -8.58 0.57 -2.38
N CYS A 133 -8.23 0.74 -3.66
CA CYS A 133 -7.05 1.51 -4.07
C CYS A 133 -7.15 2.96 -3.59
N ALA A 134 -8.30 3.61 -3.80
CA ALA A 134 -8.51 5.01 -3.39
C ALA A 134 -8.38 5.21 -1.88
N VAL A 135 -8.94 4.31 -1.07
CA VAL A 135 -8.85 4.39 0.39
C VAL A 135 -7.42 4.15 0.88
N CYS A 136 -6.70 3.20 0.27
CA CYS A 136 -5.29 2.95 0.57
C CYS A 136 -4.41 4.15 0.21
N HIS A 137 -4.58 4.71 -0.99
CA HIS A 137 -3.84 5.89 -1.42
C HIS A 137 -4.09 7.09 -0.50
N LYS A 138 -5.35 7.32 -0.09
CA LYS A 138 -5.69 8.36 0.89
C LYS A 138 -5.00 8.14 2.23
N HIS A 139 -4.96 6.89 2.72
CA HIS A 139 -4.28 6.54 3.96
C HIS A 139 -2.77 6.80 3.90
N LEU A 140 -2.16 6.50 2.75
CA LEU A 140 -0.72 6.66 2.52
C LEU A 140 -0.31 8.05 2.02
N GLY A 141 -1.24 8.99 1.86
CA GLY A 141 -0.97 10.33 1.31
C GLY A 141 -0.50 10.30 -0.15
N ILE A 142 -0.88 9.29 -0.93
CA ILE A 142 -0.53 9.15 -2.34
C ILE A 142 -1.52 9.97 -3.17
N HIS A 143 -1.04 11.00 -3.87
CA HIS A 143 -1.85 11.78 -4.79
C HIS A 143 -1.80 11.19 -6.20
N LEU A 144 -2.95 10.70 -6.66
CA LEU A 144 -3.14 10.31 -8.05
C LEU A 144 -3.35 11.58 -8.90
N TYR A 145 -2.61 11.70 -10.00
CA TYR A 145 -2.64 12.82 -10.96
C TYR A 145 -2.15 14.18 -10.42
N PRO A 146 -0.91 14.28 -9.92
CA PRO A 146 -0.34 15.55 -9.44
C PRO A 146 -0.33 16.64 -10.52
N GLN A 147 -0.27 16.26 -11.81
CA GLN A 147 -0.33 17.18 -12.94
C GLN A 147 -1.66 17.93 -13.08
N LEU A 148 -2.76 17.40 -12.53
CA LEU A 148 -4.07 18.05 -12.58
C LEU A 148 -4.23 19.09 -11.46
N TYR A 149 -3.35 19.07 -10.45
CA TYR A 149 -3.39 19.97 -9.29
C TYR A 149 -2.01 20.56 -8.99
N PRO A 150 -1.43 21.33 -9.94
CA PRO A 150 -0.12 21.94 -9.75
C PRO A 150 -0.11 22.87 -8.53
N GLY A 151 0.83 22.66 -7.61
CA GLY A 151 0.98 23.47 -6.39
C GLY A 151 0.45 22.83 -5.12
N LYS A 152 -0.33 21.74 -5.20
CA LYS A 152 -0.51 20.84 -4.05
C LYS A 152 0.75 19.99 -3.96
N LYS A 153 1.69 20.39 -3.09
CA LYS A 153 2.86 19.58 -2.77
C LYS A 153 2.36 18.20 -2.36
N ASP A 154 3.01 17.16 -2.87
CA ASP A 154 2.86 15.86 -2.25
C ASP A 154 3.16 16.03 -0.76
N GLU A 155 2.18 15.76 0.10
CA GLU A 155 2.42 15.63 1.54
C GLU A 155 3.32 14.40 1.83
N SER A 156 3.81 13.70 0.79
CA SER A 156 4.75 12.58 0.85
C SER A 156 6.14 12.93 1.41
N GLN A 157 6.42 14.19 1.76
CA GLN A 157 7.66 14.58 2.45
C GLN A 157 7.51 15.04 3.91
N GLN A 158 6.32 15.00 4.50
CA GLN A 158 6.14 15.25 5.93
C GLN A 158 5.54 14.03 6.63
N GLY A 159 6.32 12.94 6.67
CA GLY A 159 5.97 11.69 7.34
C GLY A 159 7.17 10.88 7.85
N GLN A 160 8.34 11.50 8.01
CA GLN A 160 9.44 10.97 8.84
C GLN A 160 9.69 11.85 10.06
N VAL A 161 8.64 12.47 10.59
CA VAL A 161 8.64 12.87 12.00
C VAL A 161 7.79 11.81 12.68
N GLU A 162 8.39 11.03 13.57
CA GLU A 162 7.67 10.12 14.46
C GLU A 162 6.48 10.88 15.04
N ILE A 163 5.26 10.50 14.65
CA ILE A 163 4.05 11.07 15.21
C ILE A 163 3.96 10.47 16.62
N PRO A 164 4.13 11.24 17.70
CA PRO A 164 3.95 10.69 19.03
C PRO A 164 2.50 10.23 19.17
N ALA A 165 2.32 9.02 19.72
CA ALA A 165 1.03 8.39 19.91
C ALA A 165 0.01 9.41 20.48
N PRO A 166 -1.20 9.53 19.91
CA PRO A 166 -2.22 10.42 20.45
C PRO A 166 -2.51 10.01 21.89
N LYS A 167 -2.35 10.94 22.83
CA LYS A 167 -2.89 10.76 24.18
C LYS A 167 -4.40 10.63 24.04
N GLU A 168 -4.97 9.60 24.69
CA GLU A 168 -6.40 9.35 24.67
C GLU A 168 -7.17 10.63 24.99
N ALA A 169 -7.89 11.15 24.01
CA ALA A 169 -8.78 12.28 24.18
C ALA A 169 -10.06 11.77 24.85
N ASN A 170 -10.05 11.84 26.16
CA ASN A 170 -11.26 11.79 26.96
C ASN A 170 -12.13 13.01 26.59
N GLY A 171 -13.30 12.73 26.02
CA GLY A 171 -14.44 13.65 26.03
C GLY A 171 -14.53 14.65 24.87
N GLU A 172 -15.75 14.71 24.32
CA GLU A 172 -16.41 15.90 23.75
C GLU A 172 -16.27 16.32 22.28
N ASP A 173 -15.61 15.61 21.36
CA ASP A 173 -15.53 16.09 19.95
C ASP A 173 -16.03 15.09 18.87
N ASN A 174 -17.01 14.25 19.18
CA ASN A 174 -17.68 13.40 18.19
C ASN A 174 -19.08 13.93 17.83
N LYS A 175 -19.13 14.95 16.96
CA LYS A 175 -20.31 15.22 16.12
C LYS A 175 -19.95 14.91 14.67
N VAL A 176 -20.18 13.67 14.27
CA VAL A 176 -20.26 13.29 12.86
C VAL A 176 -21.49 14.01 12.28
N PRO A 177 -21.35 14.81 11.21
CA PRO A 177 -22.50 15.35 10.51
C PRO A 177 -23.32 14.20 9.93
N LYS A 178 -24.56 14.06 10.41
CA LYS A 178 -25.58 13.29 9.68
C LYS A 178 -25.82 14.05 8.39
N ASP A 179 -25.64 13.34 7.28
CA ASP A 179 -26.17 13.57 5.92
C ASP A 179 -25.09 13.27 4.87
N TRP A 180 -24.78 11.97 4.73
CA TRP A 180 -24.30 11.31 3.51
C TRP A 180 -24.50 9.80 3.63
#